data_AF-A0A917ELR3-F1
#
_entry.id   AF-A0A917ELR3-F1
#
_cell.length_a   1.000
_cell.length_b   1.000
_cell.length_c   1.000
_cell.angle_alpha   90.00
_cell.angle_beta   90.00
_cell.angle_gamma   90.00
#
_symmetry.space_group_name_H-M   'P 1'
#
loop_
_entity.id
_entity.type
_entity.pdbx_description
1 polymer ?
#
loop_
_entity_poly.entity_id
_entity_poly.type
_entity_poly.pdbx_seq_one_letter_code
_entity_poly.pdbx_strand_id
1 'polypeptide(L)'
;MNSNVDYKLVYKGIHYLDLVARNTQNGGTILDIIFDKKMNNCMKIDVHTSYADGLTTTIDRLVYDNELLTTWELITSYDTHTIFSRELLDSYLSKASTISALS
;
A
#
# COMPACT_ATOMS: atom_id res chain seq x y z
N MET A 1 5.38 -10.78 38.78
CA MET A 1 4.97 -11.42 37.52
C MET A 1 5.26 -10.43 36.40
N ASN A 2 6.40 -10.58 35.71
CA ASN A 2 6.71 -9.76 34.54
C ASN A 2 6.06 -10.43 33.33
N SER A 3 4.89 -9.94 32.93
CA SER A 3 4.34 -10.22 31.61
C SER A 3 5.20 -9.47 30.59
N ASN A 4 6.18 -10.15 30.00
CA ASN A 4 6.83 -9.71 28.78
C ASN A 4 5.73 -9.66 27.70
N VAL A 5 5.16 -8.48 27.50
CA VAL A 5 4.24 -8.23 26.40
C VAL A 5 5.08 -8.19 25.14
N ASP A 6 5.05 -9.29 24.40
CA ASP A 6 5.68 -9.40 23.09
C ASP A 6 4.92 -8.47 22.13
N TYR A 7 5.44 -7.26 21.93
CA TYR A 7 4.87 -6.31 20.98
C TYR A 7 5.15 -6.83 19.57
N LYS A 8 4.20 -7.58 19.00
CA LYS A 8 4.25 -7.96 17.59
C LYS A 8 4.04 -6.70 16.75
N LEU A 9 5.10 -6.19 16.15
CA LEU A 9 5.04 -5.05 15.24
C LEU A 9 4.21 -5.44 14.01
N VAL A 10 3.07 -4.79 13.81
CA VAL A 10 2.21 -5.02 12.63
C VAL A 10 2.43 -3.88 11.63
N TYR A 11 3.09 -4.19 10.53
CA TYR A 11 3.29 -3.23 9.44
C TYR A 11 1.97 -2.98 8.70
N LYS A 12 1.40 -1.78 8.81
CA LYS A 12 0.11 -1.42 8.18
C LYS A 12 0.20 -1.10 6.69
N GLY A 13 1.35 -0.64 6.21
CA GLY A 13 1.52 -0.09 4.86
C GLY A 13 1.14 1.39 4.77
N ILE A 14 1.28 1.99 3.58
CA ILE A 14 0.93 3.39 3.34
C ILE A 14 -0.59 3.59 3.38
N HIS A 15 -1.05 4.68 3.99
CA HIS A 15 -2.45 5.09 3.94
C HIS A 15 -2.70 5.99 2.72
N TYR A 16 -3.89 5.95 2.13
CA TYR A 16 -4.17 6.70 0.90
C TYR A 16 -4.03 8.22 1.07
N LEU A 17 -4.29 8.77 2.26
CA LEU A 17 -4.07 10.19 2.55
C LEU A 17 -2.57 10.56 2.53
N ASP A 18 -1.71 9.69 3.04
CA ASP A 18 -0.26 9.90 2.99
C ASP A 18 0.24 9.83 1.55
N LEU A 19 -0.35 8.94 0.74
CA LEU A 19 -0.08 8.86 -0.68
C LEU A 19 -0.53 10.13 -1.43
N VAL A 20 -1.74 10.62 -1.15
CA VAL A 20 -2.25 11.88 -1.72
C VAL A 20 -1.31 13.05 -1.38
N ALA A 21 -0.88 13.15 -0.12
CA ALA A 21 0.07 14.17 0.31
C ALA A 21 1.40 14.04 -0.44
N ARG A 22 1.95 12.82 -0.55
CA ARG A 22 3.19 12.53 -1.29
C ARG A 22 3.08 12.91 -2.77
N ASN A 23 2.01 12.50 -3.45
CA ASN A 23 1.81 12.77 -4.87
C ASN A 23 1.71 14.28 -5.11
N THR A 24 0.99 15.00 -4.25
CA THR A 24 0.88 16.47 -4.31
C THR A 24 2.23 17.15 -4.08
N GLN A 25 2.99 16.72 -3.07
CA GLN A 25 4.34 17.23 -2.80
C GLN A 25 5.31 17.00 -3.97
N ASN A 26 5.10 15.95 -4.75
CA ASN A 26 5.90 15.62 -5.93
C ASN A 26 5.40 16.32 -7.22
N GLY A 27 4.53 17.33 -7.10
CA GLY A 27 4.02 18.10 -8.24
C GLY A 27 2.86 17.44 -8.99
N GLY A 28 2.22 16.44 -8.39
CA GLY A 28 1.00 15.83 -8.91
C GLY A 28 -0.25 16.63 -8.52
N THR A 29 -1.22 16.70 -9.43
CA THR A 29 -2.57 17.21 -9.20
C THR A 29 -3.51 16.02 -9.01
N ILE A 30 -4.16 15.91 -7.85
CA ILE A 30 -5.16 14.87 -7.61
C ILE A 30 -6.41 15.19 -8.43
N LEU A 31 -6.77 14.28 -9.34
CA LEU A 31 -7.95 14.41 -10.19
C LEU A 31 -9.18 13.83 -9.51
N ASP A 32 -9.05 12.65 -8.89
CA ASP A 32 -10.13 11.93 -8.24
C ASP A 32 -9.61 10.89 -7.25
N ILE A 33 -10.46 10.49 -6.30
CA ILE A 33 -10.22 9.38 -5.38
C ILE A 33 -11.48 8.51 -5.35
N ILE A 34 -11.38 7.29 -5.88
CA ILE A 34 -12.50 6.37 -6.00
C ILE A 34 -12.40 5.31 -4.90
N PHE A 35 -13.47 5.18 -4.11
CA PHE A 35 -13.59 4.19 -3.05
C PHE A 35 -14.53 3.06 -3.47
N ASP A 36 -14.03 1.83 -3.49
CA ASP A 36 -14.78 0.61 -3.76
C ASP A 36 -14.70 -0.30 -2.52
N LYS A 37 -15.75 -0.24 -1.69
CA LYS A 37 -15.86 -1.04 -0.48
C LYS A 37 -16.51 -2.37 -0.82
N LYS A 38 -15.76 -3.45 -0.64
CA LYS A 38 -16.26 -4.83 -0.81
C LYS A 38 -16.77 -5.38 0.52
N MET A 39 -17.47 -6.51 0.46
CA MET A 39 -17.83 -7.28 1.67
C MET A 39 -16.55 -7.75 2.39
N ASN A 40 -16.66 -8.04 3.69
CA ASN A 40 -15.59 -8.58 4.54
C ASN A 40 -14.41 -7.62 4.79
N ASN A 41 -14.67 -6.34 5.05
CA ASN A 41 -13.65 -5.32 5.38
C ASN A 41 -12.56 -5.12 4.32
N CYS A 42 -12.76 -5.60 3.10
CA CYS A 42 -11.87 -5.30 1.98
C CYS A 42 -12.26 -3.96 1.34
N MET A 43 -11.28 -3.09 1.14
CA MET A 43 -11.47 -1.78 0.53
C MET A 43 -10.43 -1.57 -0.56
N LYS A 44 -10.89 -1.21 -1.75
CA LYS A 44 -10.04 -0.77 -2.85
C LYS A 44 -10.17 0.75 -2.99
N ILE A 45 -9.05 1.46 -3.07
CA ILE A 45 -8.99 2.89 -3.29
C ILE A 45 -8.12 3.14 -4.52
N ASP A 46 -8.67 3.83 -5.51
CA ASP A 46 -7.91 4.28 -6.69
C ASP A 46 -7.70 5.81 -6.56
N VAL A 47 -6.44 6.25 -6.47
CA VAL A 47 -6.06 7.67 -6.44
C VAL A 47 -5.56 8.07 -7.82
N HIS A 48 -6.32 8.91 -8.51
CA HIS A 48 -6.00 9.38 -9.85
C HIS A 48 -5.18 10.67 -9.75
N THR A 49 -3.96 10.66 -10.27
CA THR A 49 -3.06 11.81 -10.23
C THR A 49 -2.63 12.20 -11.64
N SER A 50 -2.64 13.50 -11.93
CA SER A 50 -2.05 14.08 -13.13
C SER A 50 -0.72 14.74 -12.81
N TYR A 51 0.25 14.62 -13.71
CA TYR A 51 1.54 15.31 -13.64
C TYR A 51 1.77 16.12 -14.91
N ALA A 52 2.59 17.17 -14.77
CA ALA A 52 2.98 18.05 -15.86
C ALA A 52 1.77 18.53 -16.71
N ASP A 53 0.79 19.12 -16.01
CA ASP A 53 -0.41 19.72 -16.61
C ASP A 53 -1.20 18.79 -17.56
N GLY A 54 -1.33 17.51 -17.18
CA GLY A 54 -2.12 16.54 -17.95
C GLY A 54 -1.31 15.66 -18.90
N LEU A 55 0.01 15.88 -19.05
CA LEU A 55 0.85 15.07 -19.92
C LEU A 55 0.99 13.63 -19.46
N THR A 56 0.88 13.38 -18.15
CA THR A 56 0.92 12.04 -17.60
C THR A 56 -0.15 11.87 -16.54
N THR A 57 -0.87 10.75 -16.60
CA THR A 57 -1.86 10.38 -15.59
C THR A 57 -1.50 9.02 -15.03
N THR A 58 -1.58 8.89 -13.71
CA THR A 58 -1.38 7.63 -13.00
C THR A 58 -2.58 7.33 -12.13
N ILE A 59 -2.77 6.04 -11.88
CA ILE A 59 -3.73 5.56 -10.89
C ILE A 59 -2.93 4.74 -9.88
N ASP A 60 -2.85 5.24 -8.66
CA ASP A 60 -2.36 4.44 -7.54
C ASP A 60 -3.53 3.66 -6.96
N ARG A 61 -3.53 2.34 -7.17
CA ARG A 61 -4.54 1.43 -6.64
C ARG A 61 -4.04 0.80 -5.35
N LEU A 62 -4.74 1.08 -4.26
CA LEU A 62 -4.47 0.55 -2.93
C LEU A 62 -5.58 -0.43 -2.56
N VAL A 63 -5.23 -1.66 -2.22
CA VAL A 63 -6.15 -2.67 -1.70
C VAL A 63 -5.83 -2.92 -0.24
N TYR A 64 -6.83 -2.76 0.61
CA TYR A 64 -6.77 -3.02 2.03
C TYR A 64 -7.63 -4.22 2.40
N ASP A 65 -7.18 -4.99 3.38
CA ASP A 65 -7.96 -6.00 4.09
C ASP A 65 -7.77 -5.79 5.60
N ASN A 66 -8.87 -5.65 6.35
CA ASN A 66 -8.86 -5.38 7.79
C ASN A 66 -7.89 -4.24 8.18
N GLU A 67 -7.98 -3.10 7.47
CA GLU A 67 -7.13 -1.90 7.64
C GLU A 67 -5.65 -2.08 7.29
N LEU A 68 -5.21 -3.27 6.86
CA LEU A 68 -3.86 -3.51 6.40
C LEU A 68 -3.79 -3.37 4.89
N LEU A 69 -2.81 -2.62 4.39
CA LEU A 69 -2.53 -2.59 2.96
C LEU A 69 -2.08 -3.99 2.52
N THR A 70 -2.78 -4.57 1.57
CA THR A 70 -2.47 -5.87 0.95
C THR A 70 -1.66 -5.67 -0.32
N THR A 71 -2.10 -4.75 -1.18
CA THR A 71 -1.44 -4.47 -2.47
C THR A 71 -1.45 -2.98 -2.78
N TRP A 72 -0.36 -2.47 -3.34
CA TRP A 72 -0.30 -1.17 -3.99
C TRP A 72 0.23 -1.35 -5.41
N GLU A 73 -0.56 -0.94 -6.39
CA GLU A 73 -0.19 -0.93 -7.80
C GLU A 73 -0.18 0.51 -8.32
N LEU A 74 0.84 0.85 -9.10
CA LEU A 74 0.89 2.06 -9.91
C LEU A 74 0.51 1.68 -11.33
N ILE A 75 -0.63 2.18 -11.79
CA ILE A 75 -1.14 1.96 -13.14
C ILE A 75 -0.87 3.22 -13.96
N THR A 76 -0.23 3.04 -15.10
CA THR A 76 0.06 4.09 -16.09
C THR A 76 -0.66 3.76 -17.40
N SER A 77 -0.54 4.63 -18.40
CA SER A 77 -1.07 4.35 -19.75
C SER A 77 -0.41 3.16 -20.46
N TYR A 78 0.77 2.72 -20.00
CA TYR A 78 1.57 1.70 -20.68
C TYR A 78 1.67 0.40 -19.90
N ASP A 79 1.67 0.47 -18.57
CA ASP A 79 1.93 -0.68 -17.72
C ASP A 79 1.35 -0.54 -16.31
N THR A 80 1.29 -1.65 -15.59
CA THR A 80 0.96 -1.74 -14.17
C THR A 80 2.15 -2.26 -13.39
N HIS A 81 2.57 -1.51 -12.38
CA HIS A 81 3.70 -1.85 -11.53
C HIS A 81 3.26 -2.09 -10.09
N THR A 82 3.53 -3.28 -9.55
CA THR A 82 3.30 -3.56 -8.14
C THR A 82 4.38 -2.87 -7.30
N ILE A 83 3.98 -1.87 -6.52
CA ILE A 83 4.87 -1.14 -5.60
C ILE A 83 4.97 -1.87 -4.25
N PHE A 84 3.88 -2.47 -3.80
CA PHE A 84 3.85 -3.22 -2.55
C PHE A 84 2.95 -4.46 -2.66
N SER A 85 3.40 -5.56 -2.04
CA SER A 85 2.62 -6.77 -1.82
C SER A 85 2.89 -7.29 -0.41
N ARG A 86 1.81 -7.48 0.36
CA ARG A 86 1.88 -8.06 1.70
C ARG A 86 2.31 -9.52 1.68
N GLU A 87 1.87 -10.27 0.68
CA GLU A 87 2.29 -11.67 0.51
C GLU A 87 3.82 -11.76 0.37
N LEU A 88 4.43 -10.87 -0.43
CA LEU A 88 5.88 -10.82 -0.57
C LEU A 88 6.56 -10.42 0.75
N LEU A 89 6.03 -9.41 1.45
CA LEU A 89 6.53 -9.01 2.77
C LEU A 89 6.50 -10.19 3.75
N ASP A 90 5.37 -10.88 3.87
CA ASP A 90 5.19 -11.99 4.79
C ASP A 90 6.10 -13.18 4.42
N SER A 91 6.35 -13.40 3.12
CA SER A 91 7.34 -14.37 2.63
C SER A 91 8.76 -14.03 3.10
N TYR A 92 9.15 -12.75 3.07
CA TYR A 92 10.46 -12.33 3.57
C TYR A 92 10.58 -12.45 5.09
N LEU A 93 9.54 -12.05 5.83
CA LEU A 93 9.54 -12.12 7.29
C LEU A 93 9.56 -13.57 7.79
N SER A 94 8.82 -14.47 7.14
CA SER A 94 8.83 -15.90 7.47
C SER A 94 10.20 -16.53 7.21
N LYS A 95 10.85 -16.23 6.08
CA LYS A 95 12.23 -16.66 5.80
C LYS A 95 13.24 -16.14 6.83
N ALA A 96 13.14 -14.85 7.19
CA ALA A 96 14.02 -14.25 8.19
C ALA A 96 13.91 -14.95 9.55
N SER A 97 12.67 -15.26 9.98
CA SER A 97 12.42 -15.96 11.24
C SER A 97 12.97 -17.40 11.26
N THR A 98 13.00 -18.06 10.11
CA THR A 98 13.56 -19.42 9.96
C THR A 98 15.09 -19.40 10.08
N ILE A 99 15.76 -18.38 9.56
CA ILE A 99 17.22 -18.23 9.66
C ILE A 99 17.64 -17.97 11.11
N SER A 100 16.93 -17.09 11.83
CA SER A 100 17.23 -16.79 13.24
C SER A 100 16.99 -17.96 14.19
N ALA A 101 16.19 -18.96 13.80
CA ALA A 101 15.96 -20.16 14.60
C ALA A 101 17.04 -21.26 14.41
N LEU A 102 17.91 -21.09 13.41
CA LEU A 102 18.97 -22.05 13.06
C LEU A 102 20.38 -21.56 13.44
N SER A 103 20.50 -20.34 13.94
CA SER A 103 21.74 -19.72 14.44
C SER A 103 21.79 -19.70 15.96
#